data_AF-A0A7C8YCG6-F1
#
_entry.id   AF-A0A7C8YCG6-F1
#
_cell.length_a   1.000
_cell.length_b   1.000
_cell.length_c   1.000
_cell.angle_alpha   90.00
_cell.angle_beta   90.00
_cell.angle_gamma   90.00
#
_symmetry.space_group_name_H-M   'P 1'
#
loop_
_entity.id
_entity.type
_entity.pdbx_description
1 polymer ?
#
loop_
_entity_poly.entity_id
_entity_poly.type
_entity_poly.pdbx_seq_one_letter_code
_entity_poly.pdbx_strand_id
1 'polypeptide(L)'
;PFCAGIRSFSRYGSRAGLEFQHLRFSEAPEYRNGVGCPSTVSGVGASSSPPQCDPSLVHIAMTLDNEYLRGSVAAVHSVLKHASCPENVFFHFIAAEFDSLSPRVLSQLVRSTFPSLNFK
;
A
#
# COMPACT_ATOMS: atom_id res chain seq x y z
N PRO A 1 36.41 -3.84 -13.14
CA PRO A 1 34.97 -3.79 -13.46
C PRO A 1 34.16 -3.50 -12.19
N PHE A 2 33.93 -2.21 -11.92
CA PHE A 2 33.17 -1.78 -10.74
C PHE A 2 31.82 -1.25 -11.23
N CYS A 3 30.75 -1.94 -10.85
CA CYS A 3 29.38 -1.48 -11.07
C CYS A 3 29.12 -0.25 -10.18
N ALA A 4 29.17 0.94 -10.78
CA ALA A 4 28.68 2.16 -10.15
C ALA A 4 27.15 2.13 -10.15
N GLY A 5 26.56 1.72 -9.02
CA GLY A 5 25.15 1.98 -8.75
C GLY A 5 24.95 3.49 -8.64
N ILE A 6 24.08 4.05 -9.47
CA ILE A 6 23.81 5.48 -9.53
C ILE A 6 23.02 5.88 -8.27
N ARG A 7 23.71 6.21 -7.17
CA ARG A 7 23.12 6.95 -6.05
C ARG A 7 23.31 8.43 -6.33
N SER A 8 22.31 9.05 -6.96
CA SER A 8 22.22 10.51 -6.99
C SER A 8 21.67 10.98 -5.64
N PHE A 9 22.53 11.55 -4.80
CA PHE A 9 22.11 12.22 -3.58
C PHE A 9 21.68 13.64 -3.94
N SER A 10 20.37 13.91 -3.95
CA SER A 10 19.89 15.29 -3.88
C SER A 10 19.85 15.72 -2.41
N ARG A 11 20.96 16.28 -1.92
CA ARG A 11 20.93 17.13 -0.72
C ARG A 11 20.35 18.48 -1.13
N TYR A 12 19.08 18.73 -0.88
CA TYR A 12 18.59 20.08 -0.60
C TYR A 12 17.34 20.03 0.27
N GLY A 13 17.48 20.54 1.49
CA GLY A 13 16.36 20.79 2.39
C GLY A 13 15.35 21.77 1.79
N SER A 14 14.11 21.69 2.30
CA SER A 14 13.01 22.63 2.07
C SER A 14 12.28 22.60 0.71
N ARG A 15 12.02 21.41 0.13
CA ARG A 15 11.14 21.25 -1.05
C ARG A 15 10.06 20.16 -0.97
N ALA A 16 9.85 19.54 0.18
CA ALA A 16 8.92 18.41 0.34
C ALA A 16 7.46 18.73 -0.12
N GLY A 17 6.99 19.97 0.05
CA GLY A 17 5.62 20.36 -0.33
C GLY A 17 5.34 20.48 -1.83
N LEU A 18 6.35 20.63 -2.69
CA LEU A 18 6.18 20.82 -4.14
C LEU A 18 6.34 19.52 -4.96
N GLU A 19 6.98 18.49 -4.40
CA GLU A 19 7.17 17.20 -5.09
C GLU A 19 5.88 16.37 -5.15
N PHE A 20 5.08 16.36 -4.09
CA PHE A 20 3.85 15.55 -4.05
C PHE A 20 2.76 16.02 -5.02
N GLN A 21 2.75 17.29 -5.43
CA GLN A 21 1.77 17.80 -6.41
C GLN A 21 1.96 17.21 -7.82
N HIS A 22 3.14 16.66 -8.13
CA HIS A 22 3.44 16.07 -9.43
C HIS A 22 3.24 14.54 -9.48
N LEU A 23 3.09 13.88 -8.34
CA LEU A 23 2.87 12.44 -8.28
C LEU A 23 1.36 12.17 -8.39
N ARG A 24 0.88 12.02 -9.63
CA ARG A 24 -0.47 11.55 -9.93
C ARG A 24 -0.40 10.10 -10.38
N PHE A 25 -1.16 9.24 -9.72
CA PHE A 25 -1.36 7.85 -10.11
C PHE A 25 -2.78 7.67 -10.61
N SER A 26 -2.94 6.83 -11.64
CA SER A 26 -4.27 6.41 -12.08
C SER A 26 -4.90 5.51 -11.02
N GLU A 27 -6.20 5.70 -10.79
CA GLU A 27 -6.99 4.81 -9.95
C GLU A 27 -6.91 3.38 -10.49
N ALA A 28 -6.62 2.44 -9.60
CA ALA A 28 -6.57 1.02 -9.90
C ALA A 28 -8.00 0.47 -10.07
N PRO A 29 -8.20 -0.55 -10.91
CA PRO A 29 -9.49 -1.19 -11.02
C PRO A 29 -9.89 -1.85 -9.69
N GLU A 30 -11.17 -2.17 -9.55
CA GLU A 30 -11.63 -3.02 -8.48
C GLU A 30 -11.12 -4.46 -8.70
N TYR A 31 -10.56 -5.07 -7.66
CA TYR A 31 -10.08 -6.45 -7.68
C TYR A 31 -11.01 -7.32 -6.83
N ARG A 32 -11.41 -8.47 -7.38
CA ARG A 32 -12.34 -9.40 -6.72
C ARG A 32 -11.76 -10.79 -6.59
N ASN A 33 -12.21 -11.50 -5.57
CA ASN A 33 -11.85 -12.89 -5.37
C ASN A 33 -12.26 -13.79 -6.53
N GLY A 34 -11.39 -14.75 -6.85
CA GLY A 34 -11.69 -15.86 -7.74
C GLY A 34 -12.55 -16.94 -7.07
N VAL A 35 -12.81 -18.00 -7.82
CA VAL A 35 -13.58 -19.16 -7.33
C VAL A 35 -12.75 -19.91 -6.28
N GLY A 36 -13.37 -20.24 -5.14
CA GLY A 36 -12.74 -21.03 -4.06
C GLY A 36 -12.00 -20.21 -3.01
N CYS A 37 -12.09 -18.87 -3.05
CA CYS A 37 -11.57 -18.04 -1.98
C CYS A 37 -12.38 -18.21 -0.68
N PRO A 38 -11.72 -18.28 0.48
CA PRO A 38 -12.42 -18.36 1.75
C PRO A 38 -13.21 -17.07 1.99
N SER A 39 -14.50 -17.22 2.31
CA SER A 39 -15.39 -16.11 2.65
C SER A 39 -14.92 -15.45 3.93
N THR A 40 -14.60 -14.16 3.85
CA THR A 40 -14.31 -13.30 5.02
C THR A 40 -15.56 -12.95 5.82
N VAL A 41 -16.74 -13.44 5.39
CA VAL A 41 -18.03 -13.21 6.05
C VAL A 41 -18.16 -14.16 7.24
N SER A 42 -18.16 -13.57 8.43
CA SER A 42 -18.44 -14.19 9.72
C SER A 42 -19.48 -15.30 9.65
N GLY A 43 -19.09 -16.52 10.02
CA GLY A 43 -19.99 -17.67 10.05
C GLY A 43 -19.53 -18.76 11.00
N VAL A 44 -20.19 -18.82 12.17
CA VAL A 44 -20.19 -19.88 13.18
C VAL A 44 -18.98 -19.91 14.13
N GLY A 45 -19.07 -19.12 15.21
CA GLY A 45 -18.16 -19.15 16.34
C GLY A 45 -17.38 -17.87 16.50
N ALA A 46 -18.05 -16.84 17.04
CA ALA A 46 -17.41 -15.63 17.54
C ALA A 46 -16.45 -16.01 18.69
N SER A 47 -15.25 -16.46 18.35
CA SER A 47 -14.10 -16.09 19.16
C SER A 47 -13.85 -14.63 18.86
N SER A 48 -13.83 -13.83 19.93
CA SER A 48 -13.67 -12.38 20.00
C SER A 48 -12.30 -11.90 19.53
N SER A 49 -11.70 -12.57 18.55
CA SER A 49 -10.39 -12.21 18.03
C SER A 49 -10.54 -11.09 17.00
N PRO A 50 -9.72 -10.03 17.09
CA PRO A 50 -9.71 -8.97 16.09
C PRO A 50 -9.43 -9.55 14.70
N PRO A 51 -9.79 -8.84 13.61
CA PRO A 51 -9.51 -9.26 12.22
C PRO A 51 -8.03 -9.54 11.93
N GLN A 52 -7.12 -9.27 12.88
CA GLN A 52 -5.70 -9.62 12.82
C GLN A 52 -5.37 -11.11 13.04
N CYS A 53 -6.32 -11.91 13.54
CA CYS A 53 -6.08 -13.33 13.83
C CYS A 53 -6.86 -14.27 12.90
N ASP A 54 -7.47 -13.76 11.83
CA ASP A 54 -8.19 -14.58 10.85
C ASP A 54 -7.17 -15.30 9.93
N PRO A 55 -7.08 -16.64 9.97
CA PRO A 55 -6.13 -17.39 9.14
C PRO A 55 -6.45 -17.32 7.64
N SER A 56 -7.62 -16.81 7.26
CA SER A 56 -8.02 -16.61 5.86
C SER A 56 -7.49 -15.31 5.24
N LEU A 57 -6.85 -14.45 6.05
CA LEU A 57 -6.30 -13.17 5.61
C LEU A 57 -4.78 -13.23 5.44
N VAL A 58 -4.28 -12.52 4.44
CA VAL A 58 -2.85 -12.32 4.20
C VAL A 58 -2.51 -10.88 4.52
N HIS A 59 -1.73 -10.67 5.58
CA HIS A 59 -1.27 -9.34 5.97
C HIS A 59 0.09 -9.01 5.34
N ILE A 60 0.17 -7.87 4.66
CA ILE A 60 1.41 -7.38 4.04
C ILE A 60 1.76 -6.04 4.67
N ALA A 61 2.92 -5.94 5.32
CA ALA A 61 3.44 -4.68 5.82
C ALA A 61 4.46 -4.10 4.83
N MET A 62 4.28 -2.85 4.44
CA MET A 62 5.17 -2.14 3.51
C MET A 62 5.55 -0.78 4.08
N THR A 63 6.83 -0.41 3.92
CA THR A 63 7.27 0.96 4.20
C THR A 63 6.91 1.88 3.03
N LEU A 64 6.51 3.10 3.35
CA LEU A 64 6.13 4.10 2.36
C LEU A 64 6.90 5.39 2.59
N ASP A 65 7.66 5.80 1.60
CA ASP A 65 8.34 7.09 1.52
C ASP A 65 8.17 7.66 0.11
N ASN A 66 8.59 8.91 -0.09
CA ASN A 66 8.44 9.58 -1.38
C ASN A 66 9.30 8.89 -2.45
N GLU A 67 10.55 8.58 -2.10
CA GLU A 67 11.56 8.04 -3.00
C GLU A 67 11.18 6.66 -3.57
N TYR A 68 10.48 5.82 -2.81
CA TYR A 68 10.01 4.51 -3.24
C TYR A 68 8.52 4.48 -3.62
N LEU A 69 7.79 5.60 -3.55
CA LEU A 69 6.34 5.64 -3.75
C LEU A 69 5.88 4.99 -5.07
N ARG A 70 6.56 5.30 -6.18
CA ARG A 70 6.24 4.71 -7.50
C ARG A 70 6.42 3.19 -7.50
N GLY A 71 7.47 2.70 -6.85
CA GLY A 71 7.75 1.27 -6.70
C GLY A 71 6.72 0.59 -5.80
N SER A 72 6.38 1.21 -4.68
CA SER A 72 5.37 0.71 -3.74
C SER A 72 3.99 0.62 -4.38
N VAL A 73 3.56 1.63 -5.13
CA VAL A 73 2.29 1.59 -5.89
C VAL A 73 2.31 0.46 -6.92
N ALA A 74 3.40 0.31 -7.68
CA ALA A 74 3.50 -0.79 -8.65
C ALA A 74 3.48 -2.17 -7.98
N ALA A 75 4.10 -2.32 -6.81
CA ALA A 75 4.11 -3.56 -6.04
C ALA A 75 2.70 -3.91 -5.53
N VAL A 76 1.98 -2.95 -4.94
CA VAL A 76 0.58 -3.13 -4.50
C VAL A 76 -0.30 -3.56 -5.68
N HIS A 77 -0.21 -2.86 -6.81
CA HIS A 77 -0.94 -3.21 -8.02
C HIS A 77 -0.59 -4.61 -8.54
N SER A 78 0.68 -4.99 -8.50
CA SER A 78 1.14 -6.30 -8.91
C SER A 78 0.58 -7.41 -8.02
N VAL A 79 0.58 -7.22 -6.70
CA VAL A 79 0.00 -8.18 -5.75
C VAL A 79 -1.48 -8.38 -6.06
N LEU A 80 -2.25 -7.29 -6.14
CA LEU A 80 -3.69 -7.37 -6.39
C LEU A 80 -4.04 -8.00 -7.73
N LYS A 81 -3.28 -7.68 -8.78
CA LYS A 81 -3.52 -8.21 -10.13
C LYS A 81 -3.25 -9.71 -10.26
N HIS A 82 -2.33 -10.26 -9.46
CA HIS A 82 -1.89 -11.64 -9.59
C HIS A 82 -2.30 -12.54 -8.42
N ALA A 83 -2.96 -12.00 -7.39
CA ALA A 83 -3.54 -12.80 -6.33
C ALA A 83 -4.82 -13.51 -6.81
N SER A 84 -5.02 -14.76 -6.42
CA SER A 84 -6.29 -15.47 -6.63
C SER A 84 -7.42 -14.90 -5.77
N CYS A 85 -7.08 -14.40 -4.57
CA CYS A 85 -8.02 -13.85 -3.59
C CYS A 85 -7.58 -12.45 -3.13
N PRO A 86 -7.64 -11.42 -3.98
CA PRO A 86 -7.17 -10.07 -3.65
C PRO A 86 -7.96 -9.40 -2.52
N GLU A 87 -9.21 -9.77 -2.28
CA GLU A 87 -10.03 -9.20 -1.19
C GLU A 87 -9.62 -9.72 0.20
N ASN A 88 -8.84 -10.81 0.24
CA ASN A 88 -8.29 -11.39 1.47
C ASN A 88 -6.90 -10.84 1.80
N VAL A 89 -6.37 -9.91 1.00
CA VAL A 89 -5.06 -9.28 1.24
C VAL A 89 -5.28 -7.96 1.99
N PHE A 90 -4.61 -7.80 3.13
CA PHE A 90 -4.69 -6.61 3.96
C PHE A 90 -3.32 -5.92 4.04
N PHE A 91 -3.25 -4.68 3.54
CA PHE A 91 -2.02 -3.90 3.56
C PHE A 91 -1.91 -3.05 4.82
N HIS A 92 -0.72 -3.05 5.43
CA HIS A 92 -0.32 -2.15 6.51
C HIS A 92 0.78 -1.24 5.97
N PHE A 93 0.56 0.06 5.94
CA PHE A 93 1.55 1.01 5.42
C PHE A 93 2.26 1.73 6.57
N ILE A 94 3.58 1.61 6.61
CA ILE A 94 4.44 2.32 7.57
C ILE A 94 5.04 3.52 6.83
N ALA A 95 4.36 4.65 6.91
CA ALA A 95 4.78 5.85 6.20
C ALA A 95 5.85 6.62 7.01
N ALA A 96 6.99 6.91 6.38
CA ALA A 96 7.97 7.85 6.91
C ALA A 96 7.57 9.27 6.53
N GLU A 97 6.54 9.80 7.18
CA GLU A 97 6.09 11.17 6.95
C GLU A 97 6.97 12.12 7.76
N PHE A 98 7.94 12.74 7.09
CA PHE A 98 8.90 13.65 7.71
C PHE A 98 8.37 15.08 7.94
N ASP A 99 7.13 15.36 7.56
CA ASP A 99 6.54 16.70 7.64
C ASP A 99 5.30 16.73 8.55
N SER A 100 5.43 17.42 9.69
CA SER A 100 4.38 17.58 10.69
C SER A 100 3.22 18.46 10.21
N LEU A 101 3.39 19.22 9.13
CA LEU A 101 2.36 20.08 8.53
C LEU A 101 1.51 19.34 7.47
N SER A 102 1.95 18.16 7.03
CA SER A 102 1.32 17.36 5.97
C SER A 102 1.28 15.84 6.29
N PRO A 103 0.86 15.42 7.50
CA PRO A 103 0.99 14.02 7.96
C PRO A 103 -0.03 13.04 7.36
N ARG A 104 -0.43 13.20 6.08
CA ARG A 104 -1.42 12.33 5.42
C ARG A 104 -1.29 12.21 3.90
N VAL A 105 -0.36 12.89 3.24
CA VAL A 105 -0.35 12.97 1.75
C VAL A 105 -0.07 11.62 1.11
N LEU A 106 0.90 10.87 1.65
CA LEU A 106 1.21 9.52 1.17
C LEU A 106 0.01 8.59 1.36
N SER A 107 -0.63 8.67 2.53
CA SER A 107 -1.84 7.91 2.84
C SER A 107 -3.01 8.25 1.90
N GLN A 108 -3.22 9.54 1.60
CA GLN A 108 -4.27 10.01 0.68
C GLN A 108 -4.01 9.53 -0.75
N LEU A 109 -2.75 9.57 -1.19
CA LEU A 109 -2.37 9.14 -2.52
C LEU A 109 -2.56 7.62 -2.71
N VAL A 110 -2.22 6.82 -1.70
CA VAL A 110 -2.51 5.38 -1.72
C VAL A 110 -4.03 5.14 -1.70
N ARG A 111 -4.81 5.88 -0.89
CA ARG A 111 -6.28 5.80 -0.87
C ARG A 111 -6.90 6.12 -2.22
N SER A 112 -6.44 7.19 -2.89
CA SER A 112 -7.00 7.58 -4.19
C SER A 112 -6.55 6.65 -5.32
N THR A 113 -5.38 6.02 -5.18
CA THR A 113 -4.88 5.06 -6.18
C THR A 113 -5.56 3.70 -6.04
N PHE A 114 -5.88 3.26 -4.82
CA PHE A 114 -6.47 1.95 -4.55
C PHE A 114 -7.71 2.05 -3.66
N PRO A 115 -8.83 2.58 -4.18
CA PRO A 115 -10.02 2.84 -3.37
C PRO A 115 -10.70 1.57 -2.85
N SER A 116 -10.52 0.43 -3.54
CA SER A 116 -11.07 -0.86 -3.12
C SER A 116 -10.24 -1.56 -2.03
N LEU A 117 -9.06 -1.04 -1.66
CA LEU A 117 -8.23 -1.65 -0.63
C LEU A 117 -8.68 -1.27 0.77
N ASN A 118 -8.79 -2.30 1.62
CA ASN A 118 -8.81 -2.11 3.07
C ASN A 118 -7.37 -2.05 3.57
N PHE A 119 -6.96 -0.90 4.09
CA PHE A 119 -5.64 -0.73 4.70
C PHE A 119 -5.69 0.06 5.99
N LYS A 120 -4.69 -0.18 6.83
CA LYS A 120 -4.46 0.49 8.11
C LYS A 120 -3.11 1.19 8.15
#